data_AF-A0A2X3DLV9-F1
#
_entry.id   AF-A0A2X3DLV9-F1
#
_cell.length_a   1.000
_cell.length_b   1.000
_cell.length_c   1.000
_cell.angle_alpha   90.00
_cell.angle_beta   90.00
_cell.angle_gamma   90.00
#
_symmetry.space_group_name_H-M   'P 1'
#
loop_
_entity.id
_entity.type
_entity.pdbx_description
1 polymer ?
#
loop_
_entity_poly.entity_id
_entity_poly.type
_entity_poly.pdbx_seq_one_letter_code
_entity_poly.pdbx_strand_id
1 'polypeptide(L)'
;MSQFFFNQRASLVNDVIEGTIIASPWNNLARLESDPAIRVVVRRDLNKNNVAVISGGGAGHEPAHVGFIGKGMLTAAVCGDLFASPSVDAVLTAIQAVTGEAGCLLIVKNYTGDRLNFGLAAEKVRRLGYNVEMLIVGDDISLPDNKQPRGIAGTILVHKVAGYFAERGFNLATVLREAQYAASHTASIGVALASCHLPQEADSAPRHQAGHAELGMGIHGEPGASTIATQNSAEIVNLMVEKLTAALPETGRLAVMLNNLGGVSVAEMAILTRELANTPLQARIDWLIGPASLVTALDMKGFSLTAIVLEESIEKALLSDVETASWQKPVQPRTINVVPSTLDSARVDFTPSANPQVGDYVAQVTGALIDLEEHLNALDAKVGDGRYRLHLRRRGARDCRAARASAAAAERSANALRADRRTPDGGDGRLQRGIDVYLLHRCRAEAGTRRQRGRGAERRSGTDEVLRRRR
;
A
#
# COMPACT_ATOMS: atom_id res chain seq x y z
N MET A 1 1.69 9.20 -26.14
CA MET A 1 2.21 7.82 -26.00
C MET A 1 1.56 7.18 -24.78
N SER A 2 0.97 6.00 -24.94
CA SER A 2 0.33 5.26 -23.85
C SER A 2 1.36 4.83 -22.79
N GLN A 3 1.03 4.98 -21.50
CA GLN A 3 1.82 4.48 -20.37
C GLN A 3 1.18 3.20 -19.83
N PHE A 4 1.29 2.10 -20.58
CA PHE A 4 0.69 0.83 -20.21
C PHE A 4 1.49 -0.33 -20.80
N PHE A 5 1.72 -1.39 -20.01
CA PHE A 5 2.34 -2.63 -20.51
C PHE A 5 1.26 -3.57 -21.05
N PHE A 6 1.16 -3.67 -22.38
CA PHE A 6 0.26 -4.60 -23.05
C PHE A 6 0.83 -4.99 -24.41
N ASN A 7 0.35 -6.11 -24.97
CA ASN A 7 0.73 -6.54 -26.31
C ASN A 7 -0.28 -6.02 -27.35
N GLN A 8 -1.41 -6.71 -27.51
CA GLN A 8 -2.48 -6.28 -28.41
C GLN A 8 -3.71 -5.83 -27.62
N ARG A 9 -4.32 -4.73 -28.05
CA ARG A 9 -5.49 -4.18 -27.34
C ARG A 9 -6.68 -5.14 -27.30
N ALA A 10 -6.85 -5.94 -28.36
CA ALA A 10 -7.91 -6.92 -28.48
C ALA A 10 -7.71 -8.16 -27.57
N SER A 11 -6.46 -8.54 -27.29
CA SER A 11 -6.14 -9.67 -26.39
C SER A 11 -5.97 -9.24 -24.93
N LEU A 12 -5.93 -7.93 -24.63
CA LEU A 12 -5.54 -7.39 -23.32
C LEU A 12 -6.18 -8.13 -22.13
N VAL A 13 -7.50 -8.29 -22.12
CA VAL A 13 -8.19 -8.97 -21.00
C VAL A 13 -7.94 -10.47 -21.00
N ASN A 14 -7.77 -11.10 -22.17
CA ASN A 14 -7.39 -12.52 -22.25
C ASN A 14 -5.99 -12.73 -21.64
N ASP A 15 -5.03 -11.86 -21.97
CA ASP A 15 -3.67 -11.93 -21.46
C ASP A 15 -3.65 -11.76 -19.92
N VAL A 16 -4.48 -10.84 -19.39
CA VAL A 16 -4.68 -10.65 -17.94
C VAL A 16 -5.25 -11.92 -17.28
N ILE A 17 -6.28 -12.52 -17.88
CA ILE A 17 -6.90 -13.74 -17.37
C ILE A 17 -5.89 -14.90 -17.37
N GLU A 18 -5.15 -15.09 -18.47
CA GLU A 18 -4.15 -16.14 -18.60
C GLU A 18 -3.04 -15.96 -17.55
N GLY A 19 -2.50 -14.76 -17.39
CA GLY A 19 -1.52 -14.46 -16.35
C GLY A 19 -2.03 -14.74 -14.94
N THR A 20 -3.31 -14.41 -14.67
CA THR A 20 -3.95 -14.68 -13.38
C THR A 20 -4.08 -16.18 -13.10
N ILE A 21 -4.43 -16.97 -14.13
CA ILE A 21 -4.55 -18.43 -14.00
C ILE A 21 -3.18 -19.08 -13.80
N ILE A 22 -2.16 -18.65 -14.57
CA ILE A 22 -0.78 -19.12 -14.43
C ILE A 22 -0.24 -18.90 -13.01
N ALA A 23 -0.57 -17.77 -12.39
CA ALA A 23 -0.14 -17.41 -11.04
C ALA A 23 -1.08 -17.89 -9.93
N SER A 24 -2.14 -18.66 -10.23
CA SER A 24 -3.14 -19.09 -9.25
C SER A 24 -2.52 -19.96 -8.15
N PRO A 25 -2.52 -19.53 -6.87
CA PRO A 25 -1.84 -20.25 -5.80
C PRO A 25 -2.49 -21.59 -5.46
N TRP A 26 -3.79 -21.73 -5.72
CA TRP A 26 -4.56 -22.96 -5.46
C TRP A 26 -4.70 -23.82 -6.71
N ASN A 27 -4.23 -23.35 -7.87
CA ASN A 27 -4.46 -23.97 -9.17
C ASN A 27 -5.94 -24.34 -9.39
N ASN A 28 -6.86 -23.50 -8.90
CA ASN A 28 -8.30 -23.79 -8.87
C ASN A 28 -9.10 -22.96 -9.88
N LEU A 29 -8.42 -22.21 -10.75
CA LEU A 29 -9.06 -21.37 -11.77
C LEU A 29 -8.98 -22.05 -13.15
N ALA A 30 -10.02 -21.90 -13.96
CA ALA A 30 -10.05 -22.32 -15.35
C ALA A 30 -10.82 -21.31 -16.21
N ARG A 31 -10.37 -21.13 -17.45
CA ARG A 31 -11.18 -20.42 -18.47
C ARG A 31 -12.31 -21.32 -18.91
N LEU A 32 -13.48 -20.74 -19.11
CA LEU A 32 -14.59 -21.43 -19.75
C LEU A 32 -14.41 -21.39 -21.28
N GLU A 33 -14.44 -22.54 -21.92
CA GLU A 33 -14.41 -22.62 -23.38
C GLU A 33 -15.68 -21.97 -23.96
N SER A 34 -15.48 -20.95 -24.82
CA SER A 34 -16.54 -20.11 -25.38
C SER A 34 -16.03 -19.32 -26.58
N ASP A 35 -16.91 -18.52 -27.20
CA ASP A 35 -16.52 -17.56 -28.25
C ASP A 35 -15.41 -16.63 -27.74
N PRO A 36 -14.41 -16.24 -28.58
CA PRO A 36 -13.32 -15.36 -28.16
C PRO A 36 -13.74 -14.01 -27.52
N ALA A 37 -14.95 -13.52 -27.82
CA ALA A 37 -15.51 -12.32 -27.21
C ALA A 37 -16.06 -12.56 -25.79
N ILE A 38 -16.31 -13.81 -25.40
CA ILE A 38 -16.78 -14.23 -24.09
C ILE A 38 -15.57 -14.59 -23.22
N ARG A 39 -15.45 -13.90 -22.09
CA ARG A 39 -14.34 -14.06 -21.15
C ARG A 39 -14.91 -14.40 -19.78
N VAL A 40 -14.94 -15.70 -19.48
CA VAL A 40 -15.45 -16.22 -18.21
C VAL A 40 -14.36 -17.06 -17.55
N VAL A 41 -14.10 -16.78 -16.28
CA VAL A 41 -13.26 -17.62 -15.43
C VAL A 41 -14.15 -18.29 -14.41
N VAL A 42 -13.94 -19.59 -14.21
CA VAL A 42 -14.69 -20.43 -13.28
C VAL A 42 -13.73 -21.14 -12.33
N ARG A 43 -14.24 -21.55 -11.16
CA ARG A 43 -13.50 -22.46 -10.28
C ARG A 43 -13.53 -23.90 -10.81
N ARG A 44 -12.44 -24.65 -10.64
CA ARG A 44 -12.28 -26.06 -11.08
C ARG A 44 -13.03 -27.04 -10.18
N ASP A 45 -13.15 -26.71 -8.90
CA ASP A 45 -13.87 -27.46 -7.86
C ASP A 45 -15.37 -27.13 -7.89
N LEU A 46 -15.96 -27.27 -9.07
CA LEU A 46 -17.33 -26.86 -9.36
C LEU A 46 -18.31 -27.84 -8.69
N ASN A 47 -19.03 -27.37 -7.66
CA ASN A 47 -20.09 -28.12 -6.98
C ASN A 47 -21.47 -27.50 -7.26
N LYS A 48 -22.19 -28.06 -8.24
CA LYS A 48 -23.53 -27.58 -8.65
C LYS A 48 -24.65 -27.88 -7.65
N ASN A 49 -24.38 -28.63 -6.58
CA ASN A 49 -25.35 -28.86 -5.50
C ASN A 49 -25.49 -27.64 -4.57
N ASN A 50 -24.49 -26.76 -4.57
CA ASN A 50 -24.52 -25.51 -3.84
C ASN A 50 -24.99 -24.36 -4.76
N VAL A 51 -25.48 -23.29 -4.15
CA VAL A 51 -25.80 -22.04 -4.86
C VAL A 51 -24.54 -21.51 -5.53
N ALA A 52 -24.58 -21.24 -6.83
CA ALA A 52 -23.47 -20.58 -7.50
C ALA A 52 -23.48 -19.07 -7.21
N VAL A 53 -22.32 -18.50 -6.87
CA VAL A 53 -22.16 -17.05 -6.67
C VAL A 53 -21.35 -16.51 -7.83
N ILE A 54 -21.99 -15.71 -8.69
CA ILE A 54 -21.38 -15.19 -9.92
C ILE A 54 -21.26 -13.67 -9.78
N SER A 55 -20.11 -13.13 -10.16
CA SER A 55 -19.93 -11.67 -10.31
C SER A 55 -19.21 -11.35 -11.61
N GLY A 56 -18.82 -10.09 -11.80
CA GLY A 56 -18.21 -9.63 -13.03
C GLY A 56 -18.31 -8.12 -13.21
N GLY A 57 -18.06 -7.71 -14.45
CA GLY A 57 -18.06 -6.32 -14.88
C GLY A 57 -16.89 -6.05 -15.83
N GLY A 58 -16.65 -4.77 -16.11
CA GLY A 58 -15.46 -4.38 -16.87
C GLY A 58 -14.16 -4.82 -16.17
N ALA A 59 -13.16 -5.14 -16.98
CA ALA A 59 -11.79 -5.42 -16.51
C ALA A 59 -11.08 -4.11 -16.09
N GLY A 60 -9.93 -4.22 -15.44
CA GLY A 60 -9.15 -3.07 -14.96
C GLY A 60 -9.28 -2.81 -13.45
N HIS A 61 -9.92 -3.75 -12.74
CA HIS A 61 -10.08 -3.71 -11.29
C HIS A 61 -9.35 -4.86 -10.59
N GLU A 62 -8.43 -5.52 -11.30
CA GLU A 62 -7.74 -6.71 -10.82
C GLU A 62 -7.06 -6.44 -9.46
N PRO A 63 -7.17 -7.36 -8.48
CA PRO A 63 -7.62 -8.75 -8.64
C PRO A 63 -9.13 -8.96 -8.74
N ALA A 64 -9.96 -7.93 -8.60
CA ALA A 64 -11.39 -8.08 -8.79
C ALA A 64 -11.73 -8.38 -10.26
N HIS A 65 -12.50 -9.43 -10.58
CA HIS A 65 -13.15 -10.38 -9.66
C HIS A 65 -12.49 -11.76 -9.64
N VAL A 66 -11.63 -12.06 -10.63
CA VAL A 66 -11.04 -13.39 -10.82
C VAL A 66 -10.23 -13.85 -9.61
N GLY A 67 -9.52 -12.95 -8.93
CA GLY A 67 -8.74 -13.27 -7.74
C GLY A 67 -9.58 -13.66 -6.51
N PHE A 68 -10.90 -13.50 -6.57
CA PHE A 68 -11.86 -13.89 -5.53
C PHE A 68 -12.72 -15.10 -5.93
N ILE A 69 -12.36 -15.80 -7.01
CA ILE A 69 -12.94 -17.09 -7.38
C ILE A 69 -12.30 -18.20 -6.54
N GLY A 70 -13.13 -19.10 -6.02
CA GLY A 70 -12.70 -20.28 -5.30
C GLY A 70 -13.61 -20.64 -4.12
N LYS A 71 -13.20 -21.66 -3.37
CA LYS A 71 -13.94 -22.19 -2.22
C LYS A 71 -14.22 -21.10 -1.19
N GLY A 72 -15.51 -20.94 -0.85
CA GLY A 72 -15.98 -19.95 0.11
C GLY A 72 -16.14 -18.51 -0.41
N MET A 73 -15.96 -18.26 -1.71
CA MET A 73 -16.24 -16.95 -2.35
C MET A 73 -16.96 -17.13 -3.71
N LEU A 74 -16.45 -16.56 -4.80
CA LEU A 74 -17.10 -16.61 -6.12
C LEU A 74 -16.96 -18.00 -6.77
N THR A 75 -18.02 -18.44 -7.43
CA THR A 75 -18.01 -19.61 -8.32
C THR A 75 -17.43 -19.25 -9.69
N ALA A 76 -17.76 -18.07 -10.21
CA ALA A 76 -17.29 -17.58 -11.49
C ALA A 76 -17.23 -16.04 -11.54
N ALA A 77 -16.39 -15.51 -12.42
CA ALA A 77 -16.37 -14.11 -12.80
C ALA A 77 -16.52 -13.93 -14.32
N VAL A 78 -17.39 -13.00 -14.71
CA VAL A 78 -17.61 -12.62 -16.11
C VAL A 78 -16.87 -11.32 -16.39
N CYS A 79 -15.84 -11.40 -17.25
CA CYS A 79 -14.94 -10.28 -17.55
C CYS A 79 -15.38 -9.59 -18.85
N GLY A 80 -15.74 -8.32 -18.76
CA GLY A 80 -15.91 -7.46 -19.93
C GLY A 80 -14.57 -6.95 -20.46
N ASP A 81 -14.63 -6.02 -21.40
CA ASP A 81 -13.44 -5.25 -21.78
C ASP A 81 -13.05 -4.28 -20.66
N LEU A 82 -11.88 -3.66 -20.81
CA LEU A 82 -11.39 -2.67 -19.86
C LEU A 82 -12.44 -1.56 -19.62
N PHE A 83 -12.91 -1.43 -18.38
CA PHE A 83 -13.97 -0.51 -17.93
C PHE A 83 -15.30 -0.60 -18.73
N ALA A 84 -15.54 -1.71 -19.42
CA ALA A 84 -16.74 -1.94 -20.20
C ALA A 84 -17.44 -3.23 -19.75
N SER A 85 -18.73 -3.14 -19.44
CA SER A 85 -19.53 -4.27 -18.96
C SER A 85 -19.46 -5.49 -19.91
N PRO A 86 -19.43 -6.73 -19.40
CA PRO A 86 -19.52 -7.93 -20.24
C PRO A 86 -20.85 -7.98 -20.98
N SER A 87 -20.88 -8.68 -22.11
CA SER A 87 -22.10 -8.87 -22.89
C SER A 87 -23.13 -9.74 -22.15
N VAL A 88 -24.40 -9.59 -22.52
CA VAL A 88 -25.50 -10.43 -22.03
C VAL A 88 -25.21 -11.92 -22.25
N ASP A 89 -24.66 -12.27 -23.42
CA ASP A 89 -24.40 -13.66 -23.78
C ASP A 89 -23.23 -14.24 -22.97
N ALA A 90 -22.24 -13.42 -22.61
CA ALA A 90 -21.17 -13.84 -21.69
C ALA A 90 -21.72 -14.18 -20.29
N VAL A 91 -22.61 -13.33 -19.76
CA VAL A 91 -23.24 -13.57 -18.46
C VAL A 91 -24.13 -14.81 -18.50
N LEU A 92 -24.95 -14.96 -19.55
CA LEU A 92 -25.79 -16.13 -19.76
C LEU A 92 -24.96 -17.43 -19.83
N THR A 93 -23.85 -17.38 -20.57
CA THR A 93 -22.92 -18.52 -20.71
C THR A 93 -22.34 -18.93 -19.36
N ALA A 94 -21.93 -17.97 -18.53
CA ALA A 94 -21.44 -18.25 -17.18
C ALA A 94 -22.52 -18.91 -16.30
N ILE A 95 -23.74 -18.37 -16.30
CA ILE A 95 -24.86 -18.91 -15.51
C ILE A 95 -25.13 -20.37 -15.89
N GLN A 96 -25.28 -20.66 -17.18
CA GLN A 96 -25.53 -22.02 -17.65
C GLN A 96 -24.38 -22.98 -17.31
N ALA A 97 -23.14 -22.49 -17.39
CA ALA A 97 -21.97 -23.31 -17.12
C ALA A 97 -21.86 -23.76 -15.66
N VAL A 98 -22.18 -22.89 -14.69
CA VAL A 98 -21.89 -23.15 -13.27
C VAL A 98 -23.10 -23.40 -12.39
N THR A 99 -24.31 -23.10 -12.85
CA THR A 99 -25.53 -23.21 -12.02
C THR A 99 -26.18 -24.59 -12.11
N GLY A 100 -26.56 -25.15 -10.97
CA GLY A 100 -27.38 -26.36 -10.85
C GLY A 100 -28.79 -26.06 -10.31
N GLU A 101 -29.49 -27.08 -9.80
CA GLU A 101 -30.86 -26.93 -9.25
C GLU A 101 -30.93 -25.99 -8.03
N ALA A 102 -29.82 -25.84 -7.29
CA ALA A 102 -29.72 -24.91 -6.16
C ALA A 102 -29.86 -23.43 -6.58
N GLY A 103 -29.68 -23.13 -7.88
CA GLY A 103 -29.74 -21.78 -8.42
C GLY A 103 -28.46 -20.97 -8.26
N CYS A 104 -28.51 -19.70 -8.66
CA CYS A 104 -27.36 -18.80 -8.55
C CYS A 104 -27.73 -17.38 -8.10
N LEU A 105 -26.81 -16.75 -7.38
CA LEU A 105 -26.83 -15.34 -7.03
C LEU A 105 -25.86 -14.57 -7.92
N LEU A 106 -26.36 -13.58 -8.64
CA LEU A 106 -25.56 -12.58 -9.37
C LEU A 106 -25.27 -11.40 -8.43
N ILE A 107 -24.00 -11.15 -8.13
CA ILE A 107 -23.58 -9.95 -7.38
C ILE A 107 -23.03 -8.94 -8.38
N VAL A 108 -23.73 -7.81 -8.51
CA VAL A 108 -23.51 -6.83 -9.58
C VAL A 108 -23.18 -5.47 -8.97
N LYS A 109 -22.04 -4.87 -9.37
CA LYS A 109 -21.70 -3.49 -8.97
C LYS A 109 -22.71 -2.52 -9.59
N ASN A 110 -23.09 -1.46 -8.89
CA ASN A 110 -24.14 -0.53 -9.35
C ASN A 110 -23.65 0.41 -10.46
N TYR A 111 -23.46 -0.14 -11.66
CA TYR A 111 -23.17 0.56 -12.90
C TYR A 111 -24.22 0.20 -13.94
N THR A 112 -24.64 1.18 -14.75
CA THR A 112 -25.74 1.02 -15.70
C THR A 112 -25.52 -0.15 -16.66
N GLY A 113 -24.32 -0.25 -17.26
CA GLY A 113 -23.98 -1.34 -18.18
C GLY A 113 -24.11 -2.71 -17.51
N ASP A 114 -23.52 -2.86 -16.33
CA ASP A 114 -23.56 -4.12 -15.56
C ASP A 114 -25.00 -4.50 -15.18
N ARG A 115 -25.80 -3.54 -14.68
CA ARG A 115 -27.19 -3.79 -14.31
C ARG A 115 -28.06 -4.23 -15.47
N LEU A 116 -27.91 -3.59 -16.63
CA LEU A 116 -28.69 -3.91 -17.81
C LEU A 116 -28.26 -5.27 -18.39
N ASN A 117 -26.96 -5.52 -18.53
CA ASN A 117 -26.45 -6.75 -19.13
C ASN A 117 -26.71 -7.98 -18.24
N PHE A 118 -26.41 -7.89 -16.94
CA PHE A 118 -26.69 -8.99 -16.00
C PHE A 118 -28.19 -9.17 -15.78
N GLY A 119 -28.97 -8.09 -15.70
CA GLY A 119 -30.41 -8.15 -15.55
C GLY A 119 -31.09 -8.84 -16.74
N LEU A 120 -30.73 -8.46 -17.96
CA LEU A 120 -31.27 -9.12 -19.16
C LEU A 120 -30.82 -10.58 -19.27
N ALA A 121 -29.58 -10.90 -18.88
CA ALA A 121 -29.12 -12.29 -18.82
C ALA A 121 -29.93 -13.11 -17.80
N ALA A 122 -30.20 -12.57 -16.62
CA ALA A 122 -31.02 -13.19 -15.58
C ALA A 122 -32.46 -13.47 -16.09
N GLU A 123 -33.07 -12.51 -16.79
CA GLU A 123 -34.40 -12.70 -17.40
C GLU A 123 -34.40 -13.80 -18.47
N LYS A 124 -33.35 -13.87 -19.31
CA LYS A 124 -33.22 -14.93 -20.33
C LYS A 124 -33.09 -16.32 -19.71
N VAL A 125 -32.24 -16.49 -18.70
CA VAL A 125 -32.03 -17.82 -18.06
C VAL A 125 -33.18 -18.25 -17.16
N ARG A 126 -33.91 -17.32 -16.54
CA ARG A 126 -35.17 -17.62 -15.83
C ARG A 126 -36.19 -18.28 -16.77
N ARG A 127 -36.29 -17.82 -18.02
CA ARG A 127 -37.12 -18.47 -19.06
C ARG A 127 -36.65 -19.86 -19.45
N LEU A 128 -35.37 -20.18 -19.22
CA LEU A 128 -34.80 -21.52 -19.44
C LEU A 128 -34.93 -22.43 -18.20
N GLY A 129 -35.62 -21.98 -17.14
CA GLY A 129 -35.88 -22.77 -15.94
C GLY A 129 -34.82 -22.64 -14.83
N TYR A 130 -33.83 -21.76 -14.97
CA TYR A 130 -32.84 -21.53 -13.92
C TYR A 130 -33.41 -20.65 -12.81
N ASN A 131 -33.17 -21.03 -11.55
CA ASN A 131 -33.45 -20.17 -10.41
C ASN A 131 -32.30 -19.17 -10.22
N VAL A 132 -32.57 -17.88 -10.45
CA VAL A 132 -31.55 -16.83 -10.45
C VAL A 132 -32.04 -15.63 -9.67
N GLU A 133 -31.22 -15.16 -8.75
CA GLU A 133 -31.40 -13.91 -8.02
C GLU A 133 -30.28 -12.93 -8.34
N MET A 134 -30.55 -11.63 -8.21
CA MET A 134 -29.58 -10.58 -8.49
C MET A 134 -29.54 -9.56 -7.34
N LEU A 135 -28.35 -9.33 -6.83
CA LEU A 135 -28.05 -8.31 -5.82
C LEU A 135 -27.20 -7.20 -6.44
N ILE A 136 -27.70 -5.97 -6.38
CA ILE A 136 -26.96 -4.78 -6.80
C ILE A 136 -26.23 -4.21 -5.56
N VAL A 137 -24.92 -4.06 -5.65
CA VAL A 137 -24.09 -3.47 -4.59
C VAL A 137 -23.78 -2.02 -4.92
N GLY A 138 -24.18 -1.12 -4.03
CA GLY A 138 -23.91 0.32 -4.09
C GLY A 138 -23.42 0.82 -2.74
N ASP A 139 -22.13 0.61 -2.47
CA ASP A 139 -21.49 0.92 -1.19
C ASP A 139 -20.77 2.28 -1.16
N ASP A 140 -20.61 2.96 -2.30
CA ASP A 140 -19.97 4.28 -2.37
C ASP A 140 -20.84 5.39 -1.75
N ILE A 141 -20.39 5.95 -0.63
CA ILE A 141 -21.09 7.02 0.09
C ILE A 141 -20.68 8.44 -0.33
N SER A 142 -19.78 8.57 -1.31
CA SER A 142 -19.20 9.88 -1.67
C SER A 142 -20.22 10.86 -2.25
N LEU A 143 -21.30 10.39 -2.85
CA LEU A 143 -22.34 11.19 -3.50
C LEU A 143 -23.70 10.99 -2.81
N PRO A 144 -24.01 11.71 -1.72
CA PRO A 144 -25.25 11.52 -0.94
C PRO A 144 -26.54 11.72 -1.76
N ASP A 145 -26.51 12.65 -2.72
CA ASP A 145 -27.67 12.97 -3.57
C ASP A 145 -27.86 11.98 -4.74
N ASN A 146 -26.89 11.08 -4.95
CA ASN A 146 -26.98 10.09 -6.00
C ASN A 146 -27.93 8.94 -5.59
N LYS A 147 -29.07 8.84 -6.28
CA LYS A 147 -30.07 7.77 -6.07
C LYS A 147 -29.54 6.37 -6.37
N GLN A 148 -28.39 6.24 -7.02
CA GLN A 148 -27.78 4.97 -7.40
C GLN A 148 -26.30 4.99 -6.99
N PRO A 149 -26.00 4.80 -5.68
CA PRO A 149 -24.64 4.78 -5.16
C PRO A 149 -23.78 3.78 -5.95
N ARG A 150 -22.55 4.16 -6.33
CA ARG A 150 -21.65 3.31 -7.11
C ARG A 150 -21.25 2.08 -6.30
N GLY A 151 -21.03 0.94 -6.98
CA GLY A 151 -20.49 -0.26 -6.35
C GLY A 151 -18.97 -0.28 -6.46
N ILE A 152 -18.24 -0.21 -5.35
CA ILE A 152 -16.78 -0.13 -5.32
C ILE A 152 -16.18 -1.27 -4.48
N ALA A 153 -15.17 -0.98 -3.65
CA ALA A 153 -14.36 -1.98 -2.98
C ALA A 153 -15.18 -2.91 -2.05
N GLY A 154 -16.22 -2.42 -1.38
CA GLY A 154 -17.04 -3.22 -0.46
C GLY A 154 -17.79 -4.38 -1.11
N THR A 155 -17.91 -4.39 -2.44
CA THR A 155 -18.43 -5.51 -3.21
C THR A 155 -17.77 -6.86 -2.86
N ILE A 156 -16.45 -6.88 -2.59
CA ILE A 156 -15.76 -8.14 -2.28
C ILE A 156 -16.05 -8.65 -0.86
N LEU A 157 -16.49 -7.78 0.06
CA LEU A 157 -16.98 -8.20 1.37
C LEU A 157 -18.34 -8.88 1.22
N VAL A 158 -19.18 -8.40 0.30
CA VAL A 158 -20.45 -9.06 -0.07
C VAL A 158 -20.18 -10.42 -0.72
N HIS A 159 -19.16 -10.54 -1.58
CA HIS A 159 -18.72 -11.84 -2.11
C HIS A 159 -18.33 -12.81 -0.99
N LYS A 160 -17.61 -12.32 0.03
CA LYS A 160 -17.17 -13.14 1.16
C LYS A 160 -18.34 -13.68 1.97
N VAL A 161 -19.35 -12.85 2.25
CA VAL A 161 -20.55 -13.27 2.98
C VAL A 161 -21.39 -14.23 2.13
N ALA A 162 -21.66 -13.90 0.87
CA ALA A 162 -22.42 -14.77 -0.02
C ALA A 162 -21.77 -16.15 -0.18
N GLY A 163 -20.46 -16.18 -0.43
CA GLY A 163 -19.68 -17.40 -0.58
C GLY A 163 -19.65 -18.26 0.68
N TYR A 164 -19.60 -17.65 1.87
CA TYR A 164 -19.65 -18.38 3.15
C TYR A 164 -20.90 -19.24 3.29
N PHE A 165 -22.08 -18.67 2.99
CA PHE A 165 -23.36 -19.36 3.06
C PHE A 165 -23.55 -20.34 1.90
N ALA A 166 -23.18 -19.94 0.68
CA ALA A 166 -23.28 -20.81 -0.50
C ALA A 166 -22.44 -22.09 -0.34
N GLU A 167 -21.20 -21.98 0.13
CA GLU A 167 -20.29 -23.13 0.32
C GLU A 167 -20.82 -24.12 1.39
N ARG A 168 -21.66 -23.66 2.32
CA ARG A 168 -22.29 -24.48 3.36
C ARG A 168 -23.62 -25.10 2.94
N GLY A 169 -24.01 -24.97 1.67
CA GLY A 169 -25.22 -25.59 1.12
C GLY A 169 -26.53 -24.90 1.53
N PHE A 170 -26.47 -23.64 1.97
CA PHE A 170 -27.69 -22.85 2.19
C PHE A 170 -28.40 -22.58 0.86
N ASN A 171 -29.73 -22.49 0.90
CA ASN A 171 -30.54 -22.21 -0.28
C ASN A 171 -30.35 -20.77 -0.81
N LEU A 172 -30.74 -20.54 -2.08
CA LEU A 172 -30.55 -19.26 -2.77
C LEU A 172 -31.17 -18.07 -2.03
N ALA A 173 -32.36 -18.25 -1.45
CA ALA A 173 -33.03 -17.19 -0.68
C ALA A 173 -32.22 -16.77 0.55
N THR A 174 -31.59 -17.71 1.25
CA THR A 174 -30.73 -17.42 2.40
C THR A 174 -29.44 -16.74 1.97
N VAL A 175 -28.81 -17.23 0.89
CA VAL A 175 -27.60 -16.61 0.33
C VAL A 175 -27.88 -15.17 -0.10
N LEU A 176 -28.99 -14.92 -0.81
CA LEU A 176 -29.42 -13.57 -1.17
C LEU A 176 -29.66 -12.70 0.06
N ARG A 177 -30.40 -13.19 1.06
CA ARG A 177 -30.72 -12.43 2.27
C ARG A 177 -29.46 -11.99 3.01
N GLU A 178 -28.51 -12.90 3.22
CA GLU A 178 -27.27 -12.60 3.94
C GLU A 178 -26.33 -11.71 3.12
N ALA A 179 -26.26 -11.89 1.80
CA ALA A 179 -25.49 -11.01 0.93
C ALA A 179 -26.09 -9.59 0.89
N GLN A 180 -27.41 -9.46 0.82
CA GLN A 180 -28.11 -8.18 0.87
C GLN A 180 -27.92 -7.51 2.23
N TYR A 181 -27.93 -8.28 3.31
CA TYR A 181 -27.68 -7.80 4.66
C TYR A 181 -26.24 -7.28 4.79
N ALA A 182 -25.24 -8.01 4.28
CA ALA A 182 -23.86 -7.52 4.24
C ALA A 182 -23.73 -6.23 3.42
N ALA A 183 -24.38 -6.17 2.26
CA ALA A 183 -24.37 -4.99 1.39
C ALA A 183 -24.98 -3.76 2.08
N SER A 184 -26.08 -3.91 2.82
CA SER A 184 -26.73 -2.80 3.52
C SER A 184 -25.95 -2.31 4.75
N HIS A 185 -24.98 -3.09 5.22
CA HIS A 185 -24.11 -2.78 6.35
C HIS A 185 -22.68 -2.43 5.92
N THR A 186 -22.46 -2.21 4.62
CA THR A 186 -21.16 -1.87 4.05
C THR A 186 -21.20 -0.46 3.48
N ALA A 187 -20.23 0.37 3.87
CA ALA A 187 -20.05 1.73 3.37
C ALA A 187 -18.60 1.94 2.96
N SER A 188 -18.39 2.60 1.82
CA SER A 188 -17.08 2.82 1.22
C SER A 188 -16.90 4.25 0.74
N ILE A 189 -15.70 4.79 0.90
CA ILE A 189 -15.32 6.09 0.34
C ILE A 189 -13.90 6.03 -0.23
N GLY A 190 -13.73 6.55 -1.43
CA GLY A 190 -12.46 6.62 -2.14
C GLY A 190 -11.88 8.03 -2.20
N VAL A 191 -10.57 8.14 -2.41
CA VAL A 191 -9.89 9.39 -2.72
C VAL A 191 -8.73 9.10 -3.68
N ALA A 192 -8.51 9.99 -4.65
CA ALA A 192 -7.40 9.86 -5.59
C ALA A 192 -6.66 11.19 -5.77
N LEU A 193 -5.34 11.11 -5.90
CA LEU A 193 -4.49 12.24 -6.29
C LEU A 193 -4.49 12.39 -7.81
N ALA A 194 -4.47 11.28 -8.54
CA ALA A 194 -4.51 11.24 -10.00
C ALA A 194 -5.37 10.06 -10.48
N SER A 195 -6.04 10.25 -11.62
CA SER A 195 -6.70 9.16 -12.34
C SER A 195 -5.69 8.15 -12.93
N CYS A 196 -6.19 7.07 -13.53
CA CYS A 196 -5.39 6.01 -14.13
C CYS A 196 -4.94 6.31 -15.58
N HIS A 197 -3.92 5.58 -16.03
CA HIS A 197 -3.51 5.53 -17.43
C HIS A 197 -4.26 4.42 -18.17
N LEU A 198 -4.89 4.79 -19.28
CA LEU A 198 -5.57 3.85 -20.17
C LEU A 198 -4.61 3.32 -21.25
N PRO A 199 -4.81 2.09 -21.76
CA PRO A 199 -4.05 1.49 -22.86
C PRO A 199 -4.51 2.04 -24.22
N GLN A 200 -4.57 3.37 -24.34
CA GLN A 200 -4.89 4.09 -25.57
C GLN A 200 -4.16 5.44 -25.58
N GLU A 201 -4.08 6.10 -26.74
CA GLU A 201 -3.62 7.48 -26.78
C GLU A 201 -4.61 8.38 -26.05
N ALA A 202 -4.11 9.16 -25.09
CA ALA A 202 -4.92 10.10 -24.35
C ALA A 202 -4.85 11.47 -25.02
N ASP A 203 -6.02 12.06 -25.32
CA ASP A 203 -6.13 13.44 -25.81
C ASP A 203 -5.74 14.47 -24.73
N SER A 204 -5.71 14.05 -23.46
CA SER A 204 -5.32 14.88 -22.32
C SER A 204 -4.62 14.07 -21.23
N ALA A 205 -3.72 14.71 -20.47
CA ALA A 205 -3.15 14.12 -19.26
C ALA A 205 -4.25 13.73 -18.25
N PRO A 206 -4.00 12.75 -17.36
CA PRO A 206 -4.94 12.36 -16.32
C PRO A 206 -5.44 13.56 -15.51
N ARG A 207 -6.73 13.55 -15.14
CA ARG A 207 -7.35 14.57 -14.28
C ARG A 207 -6.58 14.62 -12.95
N HIS A 208 -5.84 15.71 -12.73
CA HIS A 208 -5.02 15.93 -11.55
C HIS A 208 -4.82 17.44 -11.32
N GLN A 209 -5.06 17.89 -10.09
CA GLN A 209 -4.71 19.23 -9.64
C GLN A 209 -3.58 19.12 -8.61
N ALA A 210 -2.43 19.75 -8.88
CA ALA A 210 -1.27 19.66 -8.00
C ALA A 210 -1.58 20.16 -6.58
N GLY A 211 -1.14 19.41 -5.58
CA GLY A 211 -1.38 19.72 -4.16
C GLY A 211 -2.82 19.46 -3.67
N HIS A 212 -3.68 18.86 -4.51
CA HIS A 212 -5.06 18.54 -4.17
C HIS A 212 -5.31 17.03 -4.25
N ALA A 213 -6.45 16.60 -3.70
CA ALA A 213 -6.97 15.25 -3.79
C ALA A 213 -8.46 15.29 -4.20
N GLU A 214 -8.90 14.40 -5.08
CA GLU A 214 -10.29 14.26 -5.51
C GLU A 214 -10.99 13.19 -4.66
N LEU A 215 -11.93 13.63 -3.82
CA LEU A 215 -12.72 12.75 -2.97
C LEU A 215 -13.85 12.12 -3.79
N GLY A 216 -13.98 10.80 -3.72
CA GLY A 216 -15.03 10.05 -4.39
C GLY A 216 -14.80 9.83 -5.88
N MET A 217 -13.57 9.98 -6.38
CA MET A 217 -13.25 9.58 -7.76
C MET A 217 -13.67 8.11 -7.96
N GLY A 218 -14.46 7.85 -9.02
CA GLY A 218 -14.98 6.52 -9.29
C GLY A 218 -13.90 5.57 -9.82
N ILE A 219 -14.12 4.26 -9.70
CA ILE A 219 -13.14 3.24 -10.11
C ILE A 219 -12.91 3.17 -11.63
N HIS A 220 -13.69 3.88 -12.45
CA HIS A 220 -13.44 4.04 -13.89
C HIS A 220 -12.94 5.46 -14.23
N GLY A 221 -12.57 6.26 -13.23
CA GLY A 221 -12.14 7.66 -13.40
C GLY A 221 -13.29 8.68 -13.49
N GLU A 222 -14.50 8.27 -13.10
CA GLU A 222 -15.65 9.17 -13.04
C GLU A 222 -15.39 10.32 -12.05
N PRO A 223 -15.96 11.53 -12.29
CA PRO A 223 -15.86 12.64 -11.35
C PRO A 223 -16.18 12.27 -9.92
N GLY A 224 -15.34 12.77 -9.01
CA GLY A 224 -15.56 12.74 -7.59
C GLY A 224 -16.63 13.71 -7.11
N ALA A 225 -16.89 13.65 -5.81
CA ALA A 225 -17.83 14.51 -5.12
C ALA A 225 -17.25 15.91 -4.87
N SER A 226 -15.95 15.99 -4.57
CA SER A 226 -15.28 17.26 -4.27
C SER A 226 -13.77 17.17 -4.44
N THR A 227 -13.13 18.34 -4.52
CA THR A 227 -11.67 18.48 -4.48
C THR A 227 -11.24 19.02 -3.13
N ILE A 228 -10.27 18.36 -2.50
CA ILE A 228 -9.68 18.72 -1.21
C ILE A 228 -8.35 19.43 -1.47
N ALA A 229 -8.15 20.63 -0.92
CA ALA A 229 -6.94 21.44 -1.09
C ALA A 229 -5.79 21.02 -0.16
N THR A 230 -5.56 19.71 -0.03
CA THR A 230 -4.45 19.13 0.73
C THR A 230 -4.14 17.72 0.22
N GLN A 231 -2.91 17.27 0.44
CA GLN A 231 -2.48 15.88 0.26
C GLN A 231 -1.97 15.28 1.58
N ASN A 232 -2.22 15.95 2.70
CA ASN A 232 -1.84 15.47 4.01
C ASN A 232 -2.65 14.21 4.37
N SER A 233 -1.94 13.12 4.67
CA SER A 233 -2.56 11.82 4.95
C SER A 233 -3.49 11.85 6.15
N ALA A 234 -3.14 12.58 7.22
CA ALA A 234 -3.95 12.65 8.43
C ALA A 234 -5.24 13.45 8.18
N GLU A 235 -5.17 14.57 7.47
CA GLU A 235 -6.35 15.38 7.13
C GLU A 235 -7.32 14.60 6.23
N ILE A 236 -6.80 13.94 5.19
CA ILE A 236 -7.61 13.15 4.26
C ILE A 236 -8.28 11.97 4.98
N VAL A 237 -7.52 11.20 5.77
CA VAL A 237 -8.07 10.03 6.46
C VAL A 237 -9.11 10.43 7.50
N ASN A 238 -8.89 11.52 8.25
CA ASN A 238 -9.89 12.02 9.19
C ASN A 238 -11.19 12.44 8.48
N LEU A 239 -11.10 13.15 7.35
CA LEU A 239 -12.27 13.53 6.56
C LEU A 239 -13.03 12.30 6.04
N MET A 240 -12.33 11.29 5.53
CA MET A 240 -12.94 10.04 5.08
C MET A 240 -13.63 9.30 6.23
N VAL A 241 -12.98 9.24 7.40
CA VAL A 241 -13.53 8.62 8.61
C VAL A 241 -14.75 9.36 9.13
N GLU A 242 -14.77 10.70 9.10
CA GLU A 242 -15.94 11.50 9.46
C GLU A 242 -17.15 11.12 8.60
N LYS A 243 -16.96 11.08 7.26
CA LYS A 243 -18.01 10.69 6.31
C LYS A 243 -18.48 9.25 6.50
N LEU A 244 -17.54 8.31 6.71
CA LEU A 244 -17.87 6.92 7.01
C LEU A 244 -18.68 6.80 8.31
N THR A 245 -18.26 7.50 9.36
CA THR A 245 -18.94 7.46 10.66
C THR A 245 -20.37 7.99 10.55
N ALA A 246 -20.59 9.04 9.74
CA ALA A 246 -21.94 9.58 9.49
C ALA A 246 -22.84 8.62 8.68
N ALA A 247 -22.26 7.74 7.86
CA ALA A 247 -23.00 6.75 7.07
C ALA A 247 -23.24 5.42 7.80
N LEU A 248 -22.54 5.18 8.92
CA LEU A 248 -22.63 3.96 9.71
C LEU A 248 -23.52 4.17 10.95
N PRO A 249 -24.03 3.09 11.56
CA PRO A 249 -24.65 3.18 12.87
C PRO A 249 -23.69 3.78 13.92
N GLU A 250 -24.24 4.53 14.88
CA GLU A 250 -23.47 5.22 15.93
C GLU A 250 -22.62 4.25 16.78
N THR A 251 -23.11 3.02 16.96
CA THR A 251 -22.46 1.96 17.75
C THR A 251 -22.26 0.69 16.92
N GLY A 252 -21.51 -0.27 17.46
CA GLY A 252 -21.24 -1.56 16.80
C GLY A 252 -19.78 -1.69 16.37
N ARG A 253 -19.30 -2.94 16.39
CA ARG A 253 -17.94 -3.33 15.99
C ARG A 253 -17.83 -3.31 14.46
N LEU A 254 -16.64 -3.03 13.94
CA LEU A 254 -16.40 -2.85 12.51
C LEU A 254 -15.21 -3.70 12.05
N ALA A 255 -15.31 -4.23 10.83
CA ALA A 255 -14.14 -4.55 10.03
C ALA A 255 -13.92 -3.41 9.03
N VAL A 256 -12.68 -2.96 8.90
CA VAL A 256 -12.29 -1.89 7.98
C VAL A 256 -11.30 -2.43 6.96
N MET A 257 -11.62 -2.27 5.68
CA MET A 257 -10.75 -2.60 4.57
C MET A 257 -10.09 -1.34 4.03
N LEU A 258 -8.76 -1.38 3.95
CA LEU A 258 -7.94 -0.34 3.33
C LEU A 258 -7.46 -0.85 1.96
N ASN A 259 -8.10 -0.36 0.91
CA ASN A 259 -7.88 -0.80 -0.46
C ASN A 259 -7.01 0.21 -1.23
N ASN A 260 -5.99 -0.27 -1.91
CA ASN A 260 -5.17 0.51 -2.84
C ASN A 260 -5.81 0.47 -4.24
N LEU A 261 -6.05 1.64 -4.84
CA LEU A 261 -6.63 1.74 -6.19
C LEU A 261 -5.61 1.43 -7.30
N GLY A 262 -4.34 1.22 -6.95
CA GLY A 262 -3.32 0.64 -7.82
C GLY A 262 -1.99 1.38 -7.79
N GLY A 263 -2.02 2.71 -7.72
CA GLY A 263 -0.82 3.57 -7.85
C GLY A 263 -0.18 4.01 -6.54
N VAL A 264 -0.79 3.76 -5.38
CA VAL A 264 -0.23 4.21 -4.09
C VAL A 264 0.93 3.32 -3.69
N SER A 265 2.06 3.91 -3.28
CA SER A 265 3.22 3.12 -2.86
C SER A 265 2.94 2.39 -1.56
N VAL A 266 3.62 1.27 -1.33
CA VAL A 266 3.49 0.51 -0.07
C VAL A 266 3.86 1.37 1.15
N ALA A 267 4.82 2.29 1.00
CA ALA A 267 5.18 3.25 2.05
C ALA A 267 4.02 4.19 2.40
N GLU A 268 3.36 4.76 1.38
CA GLU A 268 2.18 5.60 1.57
C GLU A 268 1.03 4.80 2.19
N MET A 269 0.77 3.56 1.73
CA MET A 269 -0.27 2.70 2.30
C MET A 269 -0.02 2.37 3.79
N ALA A 270 1.25 2.21 4.20
CA ALA A 270 1.61 2.03 5.61
C ALA A 270 1.34 3.30 6.44
N ILE A 271 1.64 4.49 5.89
CA ILE A 271 1.28 5.77 6.52
C ILE A 271 -0.24 5.87 6.67
N LEU A 272 -1.01 5.56 5.62
CA LEU A 272 -2.48 5.60 5.66
C LEU A 272 -3.07 4.62 6.69
N THR A 273 -2.46 3.45 6.84
CA THR A 273 -2.83 2.48 7.90
C THR A 273 -2.58 3.06 9.28
N ARG A 274 -1.43 3.72 9.48
CA ARG A 274 -1.12 4.43 10.72
C ARG A 274 -2.11 5.56 10.98
N GLU A 275 -2.48 6.35 9.98
CA GLU A 275 -3.45 7.43 10.16
C GLU A 275 -4.82 6.89 10.54
N LEU A 276 -5.30 5.81 9.89
CA LEU A 276 -6.55 5.13 10.26
C LEU A 276 -6.55 4.72 11.74
N ALA A 277 -5.45 4.11 12.20
CA ALA A 277 -5.28 3.68 13.58
C ALA A 277 -5.21 4.84 14.61
N ASN A 278 -5.03 6.08 14.15
CA ASN A 278 -5.05 7.27 15.00
C ASN A 278 -6.36 8.08 14.86
N THR A 279 -7.38 7.55 14.18
CA THR A 279 -8.70 8.19 14.09
C THR A 279 -9.65 7.74 15.21
N PRO A 280 -10.74 8.50 15.49
CA PRO A 280 -11.76 8.07 16.43
C PRO A 280 -12.42 6.72 16.09
N LEU A 281 -12.41 6.32 14.81
CA LEU A 281 -12.99 5.06 14.37
C LEU A 281 -12.24 3.85 14.92
N GLN A 282 -10.93 3.98 15.22
CA GLN A 282 -10.07 2.90 15.70
C GLN A 282 -10.67 2.13 16.88
N ALA A 283 -11.38 2.81 17.80
CA ALA A 283 -12.01 2.18 18.96
C ALA A 283 -13.11 1.16 18.60
N ARG A 284 -13.63 1.19 17.37
CA ARG A 284 -14.65 0.28 16.85
C ARG A 284 -14.07 -0.78 15.91
N ILE A 285 -12.79 -0.71 15.54
CA ILE A 285 -12.18 -1.60 14.54
C ILE A 285 -11.64 -2.86 15.23
N ASP A 286 -12.32 -3.98 15.01
CA ASP A 286 -11.83 -5.29 15.46
C ASP A 286 -10.90 -5.93 14.42
N TRP A 287 -11.16 -5.66 13.14
CA TRP A 287 -10.47 -6.31 12.04
C TRP A 287 -10.08 -5.31 10.94
N LEU A 288 -8.83 -5.41 10.48
CA LEU A 288 -8.32 -4.74 9.30
C LEU A 288 -8.14 -5.74 8.17
N ILE A 289 -8.57 -5.34 6.97
CA ILE A 289 -8.38 -6.08 5.72
C ILE A 289 -7.48 -5.22 4.82
N GLY A 290 -6.28 -5.69 4.51
CA GLY A 290 -5.24 -4.88 3.86
C GLY A 290 -4.26 -4.23 4.85
N PRO A 291 -3.50 -3.20 4.44
CA PRO A 291 -3.55 -2.53 3.14
C PRO A 291 -3.18 -3.44 1.97
N ALA A 292 -4.00 -3.46 0.92
CA ALA A 292 -3.74 -4.26 -0.28
C ALA A 292 -4.47 -3.69 -1.50
N SER A 293 -4.00 -4.03 -2.70
CA SER A 293 -4.75 -3.79 -3.95
C SER A 293 -5.80 -4.89 -4.11
N LEU A 294 -7.07 -4.57 -3.92
CA LEU A 294 -8.17 -5.55 -3.87
C LEU A 294 -9.23 -5.29 -4.93
N VAL A 295 -9.68 -4.05 -5.04
CA VAL A 295 -10.55 -3.56 -6.13
C VAL A 295 -9.89 -2.30 -6.66
N THR A 296 -9.08 -2.47 -7.71
CA THR A 296 -8.25 -1.39 -8.25
C THR A 296 -9.02 -0.55 -9.26
N ALA A 297 -8.35 0.49 -9.74
CA ALA A 297 -8.71 1.25 -10.92
C ALA A 297 -7.42 1.41 -11.72
N LEU A 298 -6.93 0.31 -12.30
CA LEU A 298 -5.62 0.21 -12.95
C LEU A 298 -4.48 0.71 -12.05
N ASP A 299 -3.80 1.79 -12.43
CA ASP A 299 -2.70 2.41 -11.70
C ASP A 299 -3.10 3.72 -11.01
N MET A 300 -4.41 3.94 -10.78
CA MET A 300 -4.93 5.13 -10.12
C MET A 300 -4.20 5.40 -8.79
N LYS A 301 -3.64 6.60 -8.65
CA LYS A 301 -2.95 7.03 -7.44
C LYS A 301 -3.98 7.42 -6.37
N GLY A 302 -4.62 6.42 -5.77
CA GLY A 302 -5.62 6.62 -4.74
C GLY A 302 -5.86 5.41 -3.86
N PHE A 303 -6.68 5.58 -2.84
CA PHE A 303 -7.07 4.51 -1.93
C PHE A 303 -8.54 4.65 -1.54
N SER A 304 -9.13 3.59 -1.03
CA SER A 304 -10.46 3.62 -0.45
C SER A 304 -10.49 2.99 0.94
N LEU A 305 -11.36 3.52 1.78
CA LEU A 305 -11.73 2.93 3.07
C LEU A 305 -13.13 2.36 2.94
N THR A 306 -13.28 1.10 3.32
CA THR A 306 -14.57 0.42 3.42
C THR A 306 -14.77 -0.04 4.85
N ALA A 307 -15.91 0.25 5.44
CA ALA A 307 -16.31 -0.27 6.74
C ALA A 307 -17.52 -1.18 6.57
N ILE A 308 -17.50 -2.33 7.25
CA ILE A 308 -18.65 -3.23 7.37
C ILE A 308 -18.97 -3.46 8.85
N VAL A 309 -20.25 -3.35 9.20
CA VAL A 309 -20.71 -3.59 10.57
C VAL A 309 -20.62 -5.09 10.90
N LEU A 310 -20.02 -5.41 12.04
CA LEU A 310 -19.80 -6.78 12.49
C LEU A 310 -20.97 -7.28 13.31
N GLU A 311 -21.89 -7.91 12.60
CA GLU A 311 -22.86 -8.84 13.17
C GLU A 311 -22.29 -10.25 13.20
N GLU A 312 -22.85 -11.13 14.02
CA GLU A 312 -22.29 -12.46 14.28
C GLU A 312 -22.06 -13.28 12.99
N SER A 313 -23.02 -13.25 12.05
CA SER A 313 -22.88 -13.97 10.77
C SER A 313 -21.82 -13.35 9.87
N ILE A 314 -21.76 -12.02 9.79
CA ILE A 314 -20.79 -11.28 8.98
C ILE A 314 -19.38 -11.54 9.50
N GLU A 315 -19.14 -11.42 10.81
CA GLU A 315 -17.82 -11.64 11.39
C GLU A 315 -17.34 -13.08 11.13
N LYS A 316 -18.20 -14.09 11.38
CA LYS A 316 -17.87 -15.49 11.08
C LYS A 316 -17.57 -15.70 9.60
N ALA A 317 -18.34 -15.07 8.71
CA ALA A 317 -18.12 -15.15 7.28
C ALA A 317 -16.78 -14.54 6.88
N LEU A 318 -16.44 -13.33 7.35
CA LEU A 318 -15.18 -12.66 7.04
C LEU A 318 -13.95 -13.45 7.52
N LEU A 319 -14.03 -14.06 8.71
CA LEU A 319 -12.93 -14.80 9.33
C LEU A 319 -12.75 -16.23 8.82
N SER A 320 -13.75 -16.78 8.14
CA SER A 320 -13.64 -18.12 7.55
C SER A 320 -12.56 -18.18 6.47
N ASP A 321 -11.78 -19.26 6.47
CA ASP A 321 -10.77 -19.50 5.43
C ASP A 321 -11.43 -19.74 4.06
N VAL A 322 -10.72 -19.35 3.00
CA VAL A 322 -11.15 -19.45 1.60
C VAL A 322 -9.96 -19.85 0.73
N GLU A 323 -10.23 -20.45 -0.42
CA GLU A 323 -9.20 -20.88 -1.37
C GLU A 323 -9.23 -19.95 -2.60
N THR A 324 -8.89 -18.68 -2.41
CA THR A 324 -8.85 -17.67 -3.49
C THR A 324 -7.45 -17.08 -3.63
N ALA A 325 -7.15 -16.47 -4.78
CA ALA A 325 -5.82 -15.93 -5.05
C ALA A 325 -5.51 -14.66 -4.25
N SER A 326 -6.55 -13.87 -3.89
CA SER A 326 -6.34 -12.49 -3.44
C SER A 326 -7.10 -12.07 -2.19
N TRP A 327 -7.88 -12.96 -1.55
CA TRP A 327 -8.50 -12.64 -0.26
C TRP A 327 -7.44 -12.38 0.82
N GLN A 328 -7.53 -11.23 1.47
CA GLN A 328 -6.67 -10.90 2.60
C GLN A 328 -7.34 -11.34 3.89
N LYS A 329 -6.66 -12.21 4.64
CA LYS A 329 -7.15 -12.64 5.95
C LYS A 329 -7.26 -11.43 6.87
N PRO A 330 -8.42 -11.17 7.50
CA PRO A 330 -8.55 -10.05 8.42
C PRO A 330 -7.59 -10.21 9.61
N VAL A 331 -7.00 -9.09 10.06
CA VAL A 331 -6.07 -9.04 11.18
C VAL A 331 -6.52 -8.04 12.23
N GLN A 332 -6.30 -8.33 13.51
CA GLN A 332 -6.58 -7.35 14.55
C GLN A 332 -5.55 -6.21 14.48
N PRO A 333 -5.96 -4.93 14.54
CA PRO A 333 -5.04 -3.81 14.72
C PRO A 333 -4.17 -4.04 15.95
N ARG A 334 -2.85 -3.91 15.80
CA ARG A 334 -1.89 -4.16 16.89
C ARG A 334 -1.39 -2.87 17.50
N THR A 335 -1.16 -2.89 18.81
CA THR A 335 -0.38 -1.86 19.48
C THR A 335 1.09 -1.96 19.09
N ILE A 336 1.75 -0.80 18.95
CA ILE A 336 3.18 -0.75 18.63
C ILE A 336 3.97 -1.07 19.90
N ASN A 337 4.55 -2.27 19.94
CA ASN A 337 5.42 -2.70 21.04
C ASN A 337 6.84 -2.17 20.82
N VAL A 338 7.40 -1.51 21.84
CA VAL A 338 8.79 -1.03 21.83
C VAL A 338 9.63 -1.97 22.69
N VAL A 339 10.63 -2.60 22.07
CA VAL A 339 11.57 -3.49 22.77
C VAL A 339 12.77 -2.67 23.24
N PRO A 340 13.16 -2.73 24.53
CA PRO A 340 14.31 -2.01 25.02
C PRO A 340 15.60 -2.58 24.43
N SER A 341 16.55 -1.69 24.12
CA SER A 341 17.90 -2.09 23.72
C SER A 341 18.81 -2.17 24.95
N THR A 342 19.67 -3.20 24.99
CA THR A 342 20.73 -3.37 25.99
C THR A 342 22.05 -2.70 25.59
N LEU A 343 22.06 -1.96 24.48
CA LEU A 343 23.25 -1.25 24.03
C LEU A 343 23.57 -0.11 25.00
N ASP A 344 24.64 -0.29 25.79
CA ASP A 344 25.21 0.78 26.58
C ASP A 344 25.60 1.96 25.69
N SER A 345 25.28 3.17 26.17
CA SER A 345 25.67 4.39 25.50
C SER A 345 27.18 4.39 25.31
N ALA A 346 27.64 4.30 24.08
CA ALA A 346 29.07 4.37 23.74
C ALA A 346 29.66 5.79 23.93
N ARG A 347 28.99 6.63 24.74
CA ARG A 347 29.47 7.92 25.22
C ARG A 347 30.68 7.66 26.09
N VAL A 348 31.78 8.29 25.73
CA VAL A 348 33.02 8.18 26.46
C VAL A 348 33.14 9.38 27.38
N ASP A 349 33.38 9.13 28.66
CA ASP A 349 33.72 10.17 29.61
C ASP A 349 35.14 10.68 29.33
N PHE A 350 35.31 12.00 29.47
CA PHE A 350 36.55 12.72 29.23
C PHE A 350 36.60 13.99 30.09
N THR A 351 37.82 14.52 30.29
CA THR A 351 38.08 15.75 31.04
C THR A 351 38.84 16.72 30.14
N PRO A 352 38.29 17.92 29.87
CA PRO A 352 38.87 18.88 28.92
C PRO A 352 40.35 19.22 29.19
N SER A 353 41.20 19.09 28.16
CA SER A 353 42.54 19.67 28.12
C SER A 353 42.53 21.15 27.72
N ALA A 354 43.37 21.95 28.37
CA ALA A 354 43.58 23.37 28.08
C ALA A 354 44.81 23.65 27.20
N ASN A 355 45.33 22.65 26.46
CA ASN A 355 46.54 22.82 25.65
C ASN A 355 46.31 23.77 24.45
N PRO A 356 46.91 24.97 24.43
CA PRO A 356 46.64 25.98 23.40
C PRO A 356 47.17 25.55 22.02
N GLN A 357 48.32 24.88 21.97
CA GLN A 357 48.93 24.43 20.73
C GLN A 357 48.06 23.40 20.00
N VAL A 358 47.41 22.49 20.75
CA VAL A 358 46.45 21.53 20.17
C VAL A 358 45.18 22.25 19.70
N GLY A 359 44.69 23.22 20.48
CA GLY A 359 43.56 24.05 20.08
C GLY A 359 43.80 24.79 18.77
N ASP A 360 45.01 25.33 18.57
CA ASP A 360 45.38 26.05 17.35
C ASP A 360 45.47 25.12 16.13
N TYR A 361 46.05 23.92 16.27
CA TYR A 361 46.07 22.94 15.18
C TYR A 361 44.67 22.50 14.77
N VAL A 362 43.79 22.23 15.74
CA VAL A 362 42.40 21.87 15.47
C VAL A 362 41.69 23.01 14.74
N ALA A 363 41.86 24.25 15.19
CA ALA A 363 41.26 25.42 14.56
C ALA A 363 41.75 25.65 13.12
N GLN A 364 43.05 25.47 12.87
CA GLN A 364 43.63 25.65 11.54
C GLN A 364 43.13 24.60 10.54
N VAL A 365 43.17 23.32 10.92
CA VAL A 365 42.67 22.23 10.06
C VAL A 365 41.18 22.39 9.80
N THR A 366 40.43 22.73 10.85
CA THR A 366 38.99 22.97 10.74
C THR A 366 38.65 24.15 9.84
N GLY A 367 39.39 25.26 9.96
CA GLY A 367 39.23 26.44 9.11
C GLY A 367 39.49 26.12 7.64
N ALA A 368 40.63 25.49 7.35
CA ALA A 368 40.99 25.12 5.98
C ALA A 368 39.95 24.21 5.31
N LEU A 369 39.38 23.24 6.05
CA LEU A 369 38.33 22.36 5.54
C LEU A 369 37.02 23.10 5.27
N ILE A 370 36.69 24.13 6.06
CA ILE A 370 35.52 24.99 5.82
C ILE A 370 35.74 25.85 4.58
N ASP A 371 36.94 26.42 4.42
CA ASP A 371 37.25 27.34 3.34
C ASP A 371 37.30 26.62 1.97
N LEU A 372 37.69 25.33 1.95
CA LEU A 372 37.73 24.52 0.74
C LEU A 372 36.36 23.96 0.29
N GLU A 373 35.27 24.30 0.99
CA GLU A 373 33.96 23.65 0.81
C GLU A 373 33.41 23.74 -0.63
N GLU A 374 33.35 24.94 -1.20
CA GLU A 374 32.82 25.12 -2.55
C GLU A 374 33.69 24.41 -3.58
N HIS A 375 35.00 24.44 -3.39
CA HIS A 375 35.95 23.79 -4.27
C HIS A 375 35.82 22.26 -4.24
N LEU A 376 35.69 21.67 -3.05
CA LEU A 376 35.54 20.23 -2.90
C LEU A 376 34.20 19.73 -3.44
N ASN A 377 33.11 20.48 -3.25
CA ASN A 377 31.83 20.14 -3.88
C ASN A 377 31.90 20.24 -5.41
N ALA A 378 32.61 21.24 -5.96
CA ALA A 378 32.79 21.38 -7.40
C ALA A 378 33.63 20.24 -8.00
N LEU A 379 34.62 19.72 -7.27
CA LEU A 379 35.39 18.55 -7.68
C LEU A 379 34.55 17.27 -7.60
N ASP A 380 33.81 17.09 -6.51
CA ASP A 380 32.93 15.94 -6.30
C ASP A 380 31.79 15.90 -7.32
N ALA A 381 31.22 17.03 -7.70
CA ALA A 381 30.16 17.12 -8.71
C ALA A 381 30.58 16.63 -10.11
N LYS A 382 31.88 16.46 -10.39
CA LYS A 382 32.35 15.97 -11.70
C LYS A 382 32.04 14.49 -11.94
N VAL A 383 32.04 13.67 -10.89
CA VAL A 383 31.90 12.19 -10.99
C VAL A 383 31.18 11.56 -9.79
N GLY A 384 31.12 12.26 -8.66
CA GLY A 384 30.33 11.92 -7.47
C GLY A 384 28.99 12.67 -7.43
N ASP A 385 28.40 12.81 -6.24
CA ASP A 385 27.06 13.37 -6.08
C ASP A 385 27.05 14.90 -5.90
N GLY A 386 28.21 15.54 -5.88
CA GLY A 386 28.37 16.97 -5.64
C GLY A 386 27.98 17.38 -4.22
N ARG A 387 27.93 16.41 -3.30
CA ARG A 387 27.53 16.58 -1.91
C ARG A 387 28.60 16.09 -0.95
N TYR A 388 29.88 16.27 -1.26
CA TYR A 388 30.99 16.14 -0.31
C TYR A 388 30.66 16.76 1.07
N ARG A 389 29.95 17.89 1.06
CA ARG A 389 29.40 18.54 2.27
C ARG A 389 28.52 17.63 3.14
N LEU A 390 27.63 16.79 2.60
CA LEU A 390 26.72 15.98 3.42
C LEU A 390 27.48 15.00 4.32
N HIS A 391 28.71 14.62 3.97
CA HIS A 391 29.51 13.63 4.70
C HIS A 391 30.49 14.19 5.74
N LEU A 392 30.85 15.49 5.68
CA LEU A 392 31.72 16.12 6.69
C LEU A 392 30.96 17.01 7.70
N ARG A 393 29.75 17.47 7.36
CA ARG A 393 29.17 18.66 8.00
C ARG A 393 28.29 18.49 9.22
N ARG A 394 28.10 17.31 9.81
CA ARG A 394 27.06 17.25 10.86
C ARG A 394 27.45 17.61 12.29
N ARG A 395 28.69 18.00 12.62
CA ARG A 395 29.01 18.82 13.82
C ARG A 395 30.50 19.23 14.00
N GLY A 396 31.45 18.42 13.54
CA GLY A 396 32.89 18.56 13.88
C GLY A 396 33.49 19.96 13.76
N ALA A 397 33.48 20.53 12.55
CA ALA A 397 34.20 21.76 12.24
C ALA A 397 33.57 23.04 12.84
N ARG A 398 32.23 23.17 12.77
CA ARG A 398 31.53 24.35 13.29
C ARG A 398 31.40 24.34 14.81
N ASP A 399 31.24 23.16 15.43
CA ASP A 399 31.25 23.04 16.90
C ASP A 399 32.62 23.40 17.47
N CYS A 400 33.72 23.05 16.78
CA CYS A 400 35.07 23.48 17.17
C CYS A 400 35.23 25.01 17.09
N ARG A 401 34.61 25.66 16.10
CA ARG A 401 34.67 27.13 15.94
C ARG A 401 33.79 27.85 16.98
N ALA A 402 32.59 27.33 17.28
CA ALA A 402 31.71 27.86 18.33
C ALA A 402 32.31 27.66 19.74
N ALA A 403 33.13 26.63 19.94
CA ALA A 403 33.81 26.35 21.20
C ALA A 403 34.93 27.36 21.56
N ARG A 404 35.30 28.32 20.70
CA ARG A 404 36.20 29.43 21.09
C ARG A 404 35.53 30.46 22.02
N ALA A 405 34.20 30.50 22.08
CA ALA A 405 33.47 31.45 22.94
C ALA A 405 33.39 31.01 24.43
N SER A 406 33.86 29.81 24.77
CA SER A 406 33.90 29.25 26.13
C SER A 406 35.18 28.43 26.26
N ALA A 407 36.01 28.66 27.27
CA ALA A 407 37.39 28.13 27.43
C ALA A 407 37.52 26.58 27.60
N ALA A 408 36.87 25.79 26.74
CA ALA A 408 36.87 24.32 26.72
C ALA A 408 36.96 23.81 25.27
N ALA A 409 37.91 24.34 24.51
CA ALA A 409 37.92 24.27 23.04
C ALA A 409 38.60 23.02 22.43
N ALA A 410 39.57 22.39 23.10
CA ALA A 410 40.34 21.31 22.45
C ALA A 410 39.61 19.96 22.39
N GLU A 411 38.61 19.71 23.27
CA GLU A 411 38.10 18.35 23.47
C GLU A 411 36.60 18.16 23.25
N ARG A 412 35.83 19.25 23.06
CA ARG A 412 34.55 19.10 22.35
C ARG A 412 34.77 18.57 20.95
N SER A 413 35.96 18.66 20.37
CA SER A 413 36.33 18.08 19.07
C SER A 413 36.31 16.56 19.06
N ALA A 414 36.83 15.88 20.09
CA ALA A 414 36.79 14.41 20.20
C ALA A 414 35.36 13.89 20.39
N ASN A 415 34.52 14.68 21.08
CA ASN A 415 33.10 14.40 21.22
C ASN A 415 32.24 14.91 20.06
N ALA A 416 32.69 15.87 19.26
CA ALA A 416 32.03 16.29 18.02
C ALA A 416 32.32 15.27 16.90
N LEU A 417 33.52 14.69 16.90
CA LEU A 417 33.92 13.54 16.06
C LEU A 417 33.21 12.23 16.46
N ARG A 418 32.76 12.08 17.72
CA ARG A 418 31.99 10.90 18.19
C ARG A 418 30.47 11.15 18.30
N ALA A 419 30.00 12.39 18.48
CA ALA A 419 28.59 12.77 18.37
C ALA A 419 28.09 12.67 16.91
N ASP A 420 29.02 12.67 15.96
CA ASP A 420 28.84 12.28 14.55
C ASP A 420 28.35 10.83 14.36
N ARG A 421 28.35 10.00 15.41
CA ARG A 421 27.73 8.65 15.38
C ARG A 421 26.21 8.66 15.16
N ARG A 422 25.53 9.79 15.35
CA ARG A 422 24.05 9.89 15.33
C ARG A 422 23.49 10.41 14.01
N THR A 423 24.32 10.59 12.99
CA THR A 423 23.91 11.19 11.72
C THR A 423 24.17 10.23 10.55
N PRO A 424 23.17 10.00 9.67
CA PRO A 424 23.35 9.12 8.54
C PRO A 424 24.30 9.77 7.54
N ASP A 425 25.52 9.25 7.47
CA ASP A 425 26.54 9.67 6.51
C ASP A 425 26.80 8.55 5.50
N GLY A 426 27.06 8.95 4.25
CA GLY A 426 27.59 8.09 3.20
C GLY A 426 29.04 7.66 3.45
N GLY A 427 29.67 7.06 2.45
CA GLY A 427 30.92 6.32 2.57
C GLY A 427 32.08 7.14 3.17
N ASP A 428 32.19 8.42 2.83
CA ASP A 428 33.34 9.26 3.23
C ASP A 428 33.31 9.62 4.72
N GLY A 429 32.12 9.86 5.29
CA GLY A 429 31.98 10.06 6.73
C GLY A 429 32.39 8.80 7.50
N ARG A 430 32.13 7.59 6.96
CA ARG A 430 32.52 6.33 7.61
C ARG A 430 34.03 6.13 7.61
N LEU A 431 34.71 6.54 6.53
CA LEU A 431 36.16 6.47 6.42
C LEU A 431 36.85 7.40 7.42
N GLN A 432 36.44 8.67 7.46
CA GLN A 432 37.02 9.67 8.36
C GLN A 432 36.82 9.24 9.83
N ARG A 433 35.62 8.74 10.18
CA ARG A 433 35.33 8.18 11.49
C ARG A 433 36.23 7.00 11.89
N GLY A 434 36.59 6.13 10.95
CA GLY A 434 37.49 5.00 11.20
C GLY A 434 38.89 5.46 11.64
N ILE A 435 39.41 6.50 10.99
CA ILE A 435 40.72 7.09 11.30
C ILE A 435 40.71 7.70 12.70
N ASP A 436 39.69 8.52 13.01
CA ASP A 436 39.65 9.29 14.25
C ASP A 436 39.42 8.41 15.49
N VAL A 437 38.59 7.36 15.38
CA VAL A 437 38.39 6.40 16.49
C VAL A 437 39.65 5.57 16.75
N TYR A 438 40.35 5.16 15.69
CA TYR A 438 41.58 4.38 15.81
C TYR A 438 42.71 5.18 16.47
N LEU A 439 42.89 6.44 16.06
CA LEU A 439 43.86 7.35 16.67
C LEU A 439 43.56 7.58 18.15
N LEU A 440 42.29 7.80 18.52
CA LEU A 440 41.88 7.98 19.92
C LEU A 440 42.08 6.73 20.80
N HIS A 441 41.85 5.52 20.27
CA HIS A 441 42.07 4.28 21.01
C HIS A 441 43.55 3.99 21.26
N ARG A 442 44.43 4.30 20.30
CA ARG A 442 45.89 4.15 20.49
C ARG A 442 46.47 5.14 21.47
N CYS A 443 46.06 6.42 21.42
CA CYS A 443 46.50 7.41 22.41
C CYS A 443 46.15 7.00 23.85
N ARG A 444 45.00 6.33 24.06
CA ARG A 444 44.61 5.79 25.38
C ARG A 444 45.42 4.56 25.80
N ALA A 445 45.77 3.67 24.88
CA ALA A 445 46.58 2.49 25.18
C ALA A 445 48.03 2.85 25.59
N GLU A 446 48.59 3.92 25.01
CA GLU A 446 49.95 4.39 25.33
C GLU A 446 50.00 5.23 26.63
N ALA A 447 48.89 5.84 27.08
CA ALA A 447 48.84 6.50 28.39
C ALA A 447 49.04 5.53 29.58
N GLY A 448 48.74 4.23 29.38
CA GLY A 448 48.97 3.17 30.37
C GLY A 448 50.36 2.50 30.27
N THR A 449 51.12 2.73 29.20
CA THR A 449 52.45 2.12 28.99
C THR A 449 53.42 3.13 28.38
N ARG A 450 54.42 3.57 29.16
CA ARG A 450 55.50 4.50 28.75
C ARG A 450 56.32 3.97 27.55
N ARG A 451 55.81 4.08 26.33
CA ARG A 451 56.59 4.04 25.08
C ARG A 451 56.06 5.11 24.14
N GLN A 452 56.78 6.23 24.05
CA GLN A 452 56.52 7.28 23.07
C GLN A 452 56.76 6.75 21.65
N ARG A 453 55.69 6.52 20.88
CA ARG A 453 55.78 6.54 19.42
C ARG A 453 55.41 7.95 18.93
N GLY A 454 56.17 8.47 17.96
CA GLY A 454 55.93 9.82 17.42
C GLY A 454 54.59 9.90 16.65
N ARG A 455 53.95 11.09 16.66
CA ARG A 455 52.65 11.38 16.00
C ARG A 455 52.53 10.88 14.54
N GLY A 456 53.66 10.77 13.83
CA GLY A 456 53.70 10.23 12.46
C GLY A 456 53.40 8.73 12.35
N ALA A 457 53.72 7.93 13.36
CA ALA A 457 53.47 6.49 13.39
C ALA A 457 51.98 6.18 13.63
N GLU A 458 51.30 7.01 14.43
CA GLU A 458 49.86 6.88 14.71
C GLU A 458 49.02 7.21 13.48
N ARG A 459 49.32 8.32 12.80
CA ARG A 459 48.65 8.70 11.54
C ARG A 459 48.74 7.58 10.49
N ARG A 460 49.93 7.00 10.28
CA ARG A 460 50.12 5.88 9.35
C ARG A 460 49.24 4.68 9.70
N SER A 461 49.15 4.32 10.99
CA SER A 461 48.34 3.18 11.41
C SER A 461 46.82 3.38 11.28
N GLY A 462 46.31 4.61 11.42
CA GLY A 462 44.91 4.92 11.12
C GLY A 462 44.61 4.85 9.61
N THR A 463 45.55 5.32 8.78
CA THR A 463 45.45 5.19 7.31
C THR A 463 45.48 3.72 6.86
N ASP A 464 46.34 2.89 7.46
CA ASP A 464 46.45 1.46 7.16
C ASP A 464 45.15 0.69 7.49
N GLU A 465 44.45 1.04 8.57
CA GLU A 465 43.18 0.40 8.92
C GLU A 465 42.05 0.78 7.95
N VAL A 466 42.02 2.03 7.48
CA VAL A 466 41.10 2.45 6.42
C VAL A 466 41.35 1.70 5.12
N LEU A 467 42.62 1.54 4.74
CA LEU A 467 42.99 0.79 3.54
C LEU A 467 42.63 -0.70 3.66
N ARG A 468 42.67 -1.29 4.85
CA ARG A 468 42.23 -2.67 5.10
C ARG A 468 40.72 -2.86 5.01
N ARG A 469 39.91 -1.89 5.43
CA ARG A 469 38.43 -1.97 5.38
C ARG A 469 37.85 -1.68 3.98
N ARG A 470 38.66 -1.14 3.06
CA ARG A 470 38.29 -0.88 1.66
C ARG A 470 38.54 -2.08 0.72
N ARG A 471 39.35 -3.06 1.13
CA ARG A 471 39.48 -4.36 0.48
C ARG A 471 38.46 -5.31 1.07
#